data_AF-A0A544SY99-F1
#
_entry.id   AF-A0A544SY99-F1
#
_cell.length_a   1.000
_cell.length_b   1.000
_cell.length_c   1.000
_cell.angle_alpha   90.00
_cell.angle_beta   90.00
_cell.angle_gamma   90.00
#
_symmetry.space_group_name_H-M   'P 1'
#
loop_
_entity.id
_entity.type
_entity.pdbx_description
1 polymer ?
#
loop_
_entity_poly.entity_id
_entity_poly.type
_entity_poly.pdbx_seq_one_letter_code
_entity_poly.pdbx_strand_id
1 'polypeptide(L)'
;MSKRFIKQTTAAVLLTTSILSFSSVALGATSVDQSVNNAKAELNKATTHYVYPSLDGKLAPSSALYPALNSVKKNYELTRSAVVSSKLSTAQKNAKLKEIDTLYKEKVSGGLLPYIDAFNYATEYLVPIMKEIEAAQAKNDFAAVEKAYHKLSYQLKGRTAILYRFSGKAARDLLLEEYKKPADEKRHELMVPVTIYMKIVEVNDLFKNGKKSEAQTKFAEIEALLDRLPNASTNKFVGALLEEVAKLKTTIDYTSVTSTQQAILNEKVAGLVTELNTTQSDQATVSTNGSNSLIVTVKEDIGIPKFLGKGFYQTFTKQLGVTKVNGFNPTSIKALEYTAAAFPEGADSLADLKGKTVTLKITVDNGSALDVEFKITFE
;
A
#
# COMPACT_ATOMS: atom_id res chain seq x y z
N MET A 1 13.88 35.58 25.64
CA MET A 1 13.56 35.78 24.21
C MET A 1 12.40 34.86 23.83
N SER A 2 11.42 35.42 23.13
CA SER A 2 10.01 34.99 23.10
C SER A 2 9.72 33.70 22.32
N LYS A 3 8.98 32.79 22.97
CA LYS A 3 8.29 31.64 22.36
C LYS A 3 7.14 32.14 21.47
N ARG A 4 7.20 31.89 20.15
CA ARG A 4 6.06 32.12 19.24
C ARG A 4 5.15 30.91 19.24
N PHE A 5 4.04 31.03 19.97
CA PHE A 5 2.87 30.17 19.84
C PHE A 5 2.25 30.39 18.45
N ILE A 6 2.22 29.36 17.62
CA ILE A 6 1.40 29.32 16.42
C ILE A 6 -0.04 29.13 16.90
N LYS A 7 -0.79 30.23 17.00
CA LYS A 7 -2.22 30.21 17.24
C LYS A 7 -2.90 29.57 16.03
N GLN A 8 -3.55 28.43 16.26
CA GLN A 8 -4.57 27.90 15.36
C GLN A 8 -5.70 28.93 15.29
N THR A 9 -5.74 29.72 14.22
CA THR A 9 -6.88 30.55 13.88
C THR A 9 -7.98 29.65 13.33
N THR A 10 -8.83 29.14 14.21
CA THR A 10 -10.20 28.75 13.88
C THR A 10 -10.94 30.04 13.52
N ALA A 11 -10.85 30.46 12.26
CA ALA A 11 -11.69 31.53 11.74
C ALA A 11 -13.11 31.00 11.60
N ALA A 12 -13.90 31.13 12.66
CA ALA A 12 -15.34 31.11 12.55
C ALA A 12 -15.75 32.36 11.77
N VAL A 13 -15.76 32.26 10.44
CA VAL A 13 -16.30 33.29 9.56
C VAL A 13 -17.81 33.27 9.75
N LEU A 14 -18.30 34.13 10.63
CA LEU A 14 -19.70 34.56 10.64
C LEU A 14 -19.96 35.28 9.31
N LEU A 15 -20.37 34.52 8.30
CA LEU A 15 -20.88 35.02 7.04
C LEU A 15 -22.16 35.80 7.36
N THR A 16 -22.06 37.12 7.49
CA THR A 16 -23.22 38.01 7.45
C THR A 16 -23.82 37.91 6.06
N THR A 17 -24.77 36.99 5.94
CA THR A 17 -25.58 36.71 4.77
C THR A 17 -26.46 37.90 4.44
N SER A 18 -25.96 38.82 3.61
CA SER A 18 -26.83 39.72 2.84
C SER A 18 -27.50 38.90 1.71
N ILE A 19 -28.29 37.90 2.09
CA ILE A 19 -29.10 37.13 1.14
C ILE A 19 -30.27 38.02 0.74
N LEU A 20 -29.99 38.76 -0.33
CA LEU A 20 -30.89 39.26 -1.36
C LEU A 20 -32.35 38.84 -1.17
N SER A 21 -33.18 39.85 -0.90
CA SER A 21 -34.63 39.78 -0.90
C SER A 21 -35.16 39.16 -2.20
N PHE A 22 -35.65 37.92 -2.11
CA PHE A 22 -36.38 37.26 -3.19
C PHE A 22 -37.82 37.78 -3.20
N SER A 23 -38.13 38.68 -4.12
CA SER A 23 -39.53 39.01 -4.41
C SER A 23 -40.10 37.92 -5.32
N SER A 24 -40.94 37.04 -4.78
CA SER A 24 -41.85 36.26 -5.62
C SER A 24 -42.72 37.26 -6.38
N VAL A 25 -42.56 37.36 -7.69
CA VAL A 25 -43.44 38.21 -8.50
C VAL A 25 -44.83 37.58 -8.44
N ALA A 26 -45.70 38.15 -7.61
CA ALA A 26 -47.12 37.82 -7.64
C ALA A 26 -47.64 38.22 -9.02
N LEU A 27 -48.05 37.24 -9.83
CA LEU A 27 -48.63 37.41 -11.17
C LEU A 27 -50.06 37.97 -11.09
N GLY A 28 -50.28 39.06 -10.34
CA GLY A 28 -51.51 39.84 -10.42
C GLY A 28 -51.52 40.63 -11.72
N ALA A 29 -52.48 40.40 -12.62
CA ALA A 29 -52.78 41.19 -13.82
C ALA A 29 -51.58 41.76 -14.64
N THR A 30 -50.45 41.07 -14.69
CA THR A 30 -49.28 41.51 -15.46
C THR A 30 -49.35 41.03 -16.91
N SER A 31 -48.96 41.87 -17.87
CA SER A 31 -48.89 41.47 -19.27
C SER A 31 -47.87 40.35 -19.49
N VAL A 32 -48.02 39.61 -20.60
CA VAL A 32 -47.06 38.57 -21.00
C VAL A 32 -45.66 39.15 -21.17
N ASP A 33 -45.55 40.36 -21.74
CA ASP A 33 -44.27 41.05 -21.90
C ASP A 33 -43.62 41.40 -20.57
N GLN A 34 -44.41 41.87 -19.60
CA GLN A 34 -43.90 42.17 -18.27
C GLN A 34 -43.43 40.91 -17.55
N SER A 35 -44.16 39.81 -17.69
CA SER A 35 -43.77 38.51 -17.13
C SER A 35 -42.43 38.02 -17.73
N VAL A 36 -42.27 38.12 -19.05
CA VAL A 36 -41.01 37.79 -19.74
C VAL A 36 -39.85 38.68 -19.30
N ASN A 37 -40.06 39.99 -19.20
CA ASN A 37 -39.01 40.92 -18.77
C ASN A 37 -38.60 40.68 -17.31
N ASN A 38 -39.56 40.40 -16.42
CA ASN A 38 -39.27 40.06 -15.03
C ASN A 38 -38.47 38.76 -14.92
N ALA A 39 -38.86 37.72 -15.65
CA ALA A 39 -38.13 36.47 -15.70
C ALA A 39 -36.69 36.67 -16.22
N LYS A 40 -36.51 37.47 -17.27
CA LYS A 40 -35.18 37.82 -17.78
C LYS A 40 -34.33 38.55 -16.73
N ALA A 41 -34.91 39.49 -15.99
CA ALA A 41 -34.19 40.22 -14.95
C ALA A 41 -33.73 39.28 -13.82
N GLU A 42 -34.58 38.35 -13.39
CA GLU A 42 -34.24 37.36 -12.37
C GLU A 42 -33.18 36.36 -12.86
N LEU A 43 -33.32 35.86 -14.09
CA LEU A 43 -32.34 34.97 -14.72
C LEU A 43 -30.96 35.61 -14.80
N ASN A 44 -30.86 36.89 -15.16
CA ASN A 44 -29.59 37.62 -15.18
C ASN A 44 -28.96 37.79 -13.80
N LYS A 45 -29.77 37.80 -12.73
CA LYS A 45 -29.30 37.84 -11.34
C LYS A 45 -28.89 36.47 -10.82
N ALA A 46 -29.31 35.37 -11.44
CA ALA A 46 -29.06 34.02 -10.94
C ALA A 46 -27.56 33.74 -10.68
N THR A 47 -26.66 34.17 -11.56
CA THR A 47 -25.22 33.95 -11.40
C THR A 47 -24.56 34.95 -10.44
N THR A 48 -25.15 36.13 -10.22
CA THR A 48 -24.52 37.16 -9.36
C THR A 48 -24.46 36.71 -7.90
N HIS A 49 -25.36 35.81 -7.49
CA HIS A 49 -25.40 35.22 -6.15
C HIS A 49 -24.10 34.51 -5.73
N TYR A 50 -23.31 33.98 -6.67
CA TYR A 50 -22.00 33.41 -6.35
C TYR A 50 -20.84 34.21 -6.96
N VAL A 51 -21.06 34.90 -8.08
CA VAL A 51 -20.01 35.71 -8.71
C VAL A 51 -19.61 36.90 -7.84
N TYR A 52 -20.56 37.67 -7.31
CA TYR A 52 -20.23 38.87 -6.53
C TYR A 52 -19.49 38.55 -5.23
N PRO A 53 -19.94 37.59 -4.38
CA PRO A 53 -19.15 37.19 -3.22
C PRO A 53 -17.73 36.75 -3.57
N SER A 54 -17.56 36.09 -4.72
CA SER A 54 -16.25 35.60 -5.15
C SER A 54 -15.29 36.71 -5.57
N LEU A 55 -15.80 37.87 -6.01
CA LEU A 55 -14.97 39.06 -6.24
C LEU A 55 -14.39 39.60 -4.92
N ASP A 56 -15.10 39.40 -3.81
CA ASP A 56 -14.64 39.73 -2.46
C ASP A 56 -13.85 38.57 -1.80
N GLY A 57 -13.46 37.56 -2.58
CA GLY A 57 -12.71 36.40 -2.08
C GLY A 57 -13.55 35.39 -1.28
N LYS A 58 -14.89 35.42 -1.40
CA LYS A 58 -15.79 34.54 -0.63
C LYS A 58 -16.56 33.58 -1.53
N LEU A 59 -16.59 32.30 -1.15
CA LEU A 59 -17.47 31.32 -1.80
C LEU A 59 -18.88 31.38 -1.20
N ALA A 60 -19.89 31.35 -2.06
CA ALA A 60 -21.27 31.25 -1.65
C ALA A 60 -21.63 29.78 -1.39
N PRO A 61 -22.08 29.39 -0.18
CA PRO A 61 -22.42 28.01 0.11
C PRO A 61 -23.64 27.57 -0.69
N SER A 62 -23.66 26.31 -1.14
CA SER A 62 -24.76 25.74 -1.92
C SER A 62 -26.12 25.89 -1.23
N SER A 63 -26.18 25.74 0.09
CA SER A 63 -27.39 25.95 0.91
C SER A 63 -28.01 27.33 0.74
N ALA A 64 -27.21 28.38 0.60
CA ALA A 64 -27.69 29.75 0.38
C ALA A 64 -28.18 29.99 -1.06
N LEU A 65 -27.81 29.11 -2.00
CA LEU A 65 -28.11 29.25 -3.43
C LEU A 65 -29.34 28.47 -3.87
N TYR A 66 -29.72 27.40 -3.15
CA TYR A 66 -30.94 26.63 -3.46
C TYR A 66 -32.23 27.46 -3.48
N PRO A 67 -32.47 28.41 -2.54
CA PRO A 67 -33.63 29.30 -2.62
C PRO A 67 -33.68 30.10 -3.93
N ALA A 68 -32.53 30.65 -4.35
CA ALA A 68 -32.42 31.38 -5.61
C ALA A 68 -32.69 30.47 -6.81
N LEU A 69 -32.10 29.27 -6.83
CA LEU A 69 -32.30 28.27 -7.88
C LEU A 69 -33.79 27.89 -8.01
N ASN A 70 -34.46 27.64 -6.88
CA ASN A 70 -35.86 27.24 -6.85
C ASN A 70 -36.80 28.37 -7.29
N SER A 71 -36.51 29.61 -6.87
CA SER A 71 -37.26 30.80 -7.30
C SER A 71 -37.17 30.98 -8.82
N VAL A 72 -35.94 30.98 -9.35
CA VAL A 72 -35.69 31.19 -10.78
C VAL A 72 -36.34 30.08 -11.63
N LYS A 73 -36.23 28.82 -11.20
CA LYS A 73 -36.90 27.69 -11.86
C LYS A 73 -38.42 27.86 -11.91
N LYS A 74 -39.02 28.20 -10.77
CA LYS A 74 -40.46 28.40 -10.68
C LYS A 74 -40.93 29.54 -11.58
N ASN A 75 -40.25 30.69 -11.55
CA ASN A 75 -40.64 31.86 -12.33
C ASN A 75 -40.41 31.64 -13.84
N TYR A 76 -39.37 30.89 -14.22
CA TYR A 76 -39.15 30.44 -15.59
C TYR A 76 -40.34 29.60 -16.09
N GLU A 77 -40.73 28.55 -15.36
CA GLU A 77 -41.84 27.67 -15.78
C GLU A 77 -43.18 28.43 -15.85
N LEU A 78 -43.48 29.25 -14.83
CA LEU A 78 -44.69 30.09 -14.84
C LEU A 78 -44.73 31.03 -16.05
N THR A 79 -43.59 31.63 -16.40
CA THR A 79 -43.50 32.54 -17.55
C THR A 79 -43.67 31.80 -18.86
N ARG A 80 -43.09 30.60 -19.01
CA ARG A 80 -43.31 29.75 -20.19
C ARG A 80 -44.78 29.40 -20.36
N SER A 81 -45.44 28.94 -19.30
CA SER A 81 -46.87 28.64 -19.32
C SER A 81 -47.70 29.87 -19.74
N ALA A 82 -47.39 31.05 -19.17
CA ALA A 82 -48.07 32.29 -19.55
C ALA A 82 -47.88 32.65 -21.04
N VAL A 83 -46.68 32.47 -21.60
CA VAL A 83 -46.42 32.70 -23.03
C VAL A 83 -47.21 31.71 -23.89
N VAL A 84 -47.23 30.42 -23.54
CA VAL A 84 -47.94 29.37 -24.28
C VAL A 84 -49.45 29.61 -24.28
N SER A 85 -50.03 29.96 -23.12
CA SER A 85 -51.47 30.22 -22.96
C SER A 85 -51.91 31.60 -23.45
N SER A 86 -50.99 32.46 -23.88
CA SER A 86 -51.31 33.81 -24.36
C SER A 86 -52.03 33.82 -25.71
N LYS A 87 -52.65 34.96 -26.04
CA LYS A 87 -53.27 35.23 -27.36
C LYS A 87 -52.26 35.67 -28.44
N LEU A 88 -50.95 35.59 -28.17
CA LEU A 88 -49.91 35.96 -29.12
C LEU A 88 -49.90 35.05 -30.35
N SER A 89 -49.36 35.54 -31.47
CA SER A 89 -49.15 34.70 -32.65
C SER A 89 -48.10 33.61 -32.38
N THR A 90 -48.14 32.52 -33.15
CA THR A 90 -47.16 31.42 -33.03
C THR A 90 -45.71 31.91 -33.15
N ALA A 91 -45.45 32.84 -34.09
CA ALA A 91 -44.12 33.42 -34.27
C ALA A 91 -43.67 34.22 -33.02
N GLN A 92 -44.56 35.02 -32.43
CA GLN A 92 -44.27 35.78 -31.21
C GLN A 92 -44.03 34.88 -30.00
N LYS A 93 -44.83 33.81 -29.83
CA LYS A 93 -44.62 32.82 -28.77
C LYS A 93 -43.25 32.17 -28.90
N ASN A 94 -42.90 31.68 -30.09
CA ASN A 94 -41.61 31.03 -30.34
C ASN A 94 -40.43 31.96 -30.09
N ALA A 95 -40.52 33.24 -30.49
CA ALA A 95 -39.46 34.21 -30.24
C ALA A 95 -39.23 34.43 -28.73
N LYS A 96 -40.32 34.63 -27.96
CA LYS A 96 -40.24 34.85 -26.51
C LYS A 96 -39.74 33.63 -25.75
N LEU A 97 -40.24 32.44 -26.09
CA LEU A 97 -39.78 31.18 -25.50
C LEU A 97 -38.29 30.96 -25.79
N LYS A 98 -37.85 31.16 -27.03
CA LYS A 98 -36.44 31.03 -27.40
C LYS A 98 -35.54 31.96 -26.57
N GLU A 99 -35.98 33.20 -26.35
CA GLU A 99 -35.23 34.18 -25.56
C GLU A 99 -35.06 33.73 -24.10
N ILE A 100 -36.16 33.36 -23.42
CA ILE A 100 -36.09 32.94 -22.01
C ILE A 100 -35.40 31.57 -21.85
N ASP A 101 -35.61 30.63 -22.77
CA ASP A 101 -34.99 29.30 -22.74
C ASP A 101 -33.47 29.41 -22.95
N THR A 102 -33.02 30.30 -23.83
CA THR A 102 -31.58 30.57 -24.04
C THR A 102 -30.95 31.15 -22.77
N LEU A 103 -31.59 32.14 -22.15
CA LEU A 103 -31.07 32.79 -20.96
C LEU A 103 -31.08 31.83 -19.74
N TYR A 104 -32.12 31.00 -19.60
CA TYR A 104 -32.17 29.95 -18.59
C TYR A 104 -31.04 28.94 -18.77
N LYS A 105 -30.81 28.48 -20.01
CA LYS A 105 -29.70 27.57 -20.32
C LYS A 105 -28.35 28.18 -19.93
N GLU A 106 -28.13 29.47 -20.22
CA GLU A 106 -26.87 30.15 -19.92
C GLU A 106 -26.68 30.39 -18.42
N LYS A 107 -27.66 31.01 -17.75
CA LYS A 107 -27.50 31.52 -16.37
C LYS A 107 -27.80 30.48 -15.31
N VAL A 108 -28.71 29.55 -15.58
CA VAL A 108 -29.14 28.53 -14.61
C VAL A 108 -28.47 27.21 -14.90
N SER A 109 -28.76 26.60 -16.05
CA SER A 109 -28.25 25.26 -16.40
C SER A 109 -26.74 25.24 -16.63
N GLY A 110 -26.16 26.32 -17.17
CA GLY A 110 -24.72 26.49 -17.40
C GLY A 110 -24.00 27.37 -16.36
N GLY A 111 -24.73 27.92 -15.39
CA GLY A 111 -24.20 28.90 -14.44
C GLY A 111 -24.43 28.47 -12.99
N LEU A 112 -25.59 28.84 -12.43
CA LEU A 112 -25.91 28.62 -11.02
C LEU A 112 -25.89 27.13 -10.62
N LEU A 113 -26.49 26.26 -11.43
CA LEU A 113 -26.58 24.83 -11.09
C LEU A 113 -25.19 24.15 -11.10
N PRO A 114 -24.34 24.29 -12.13
CA PRO A 114 -23.02 23.67 -12.09
C PRO A 114 -22.08 24.28 -11.04
N TYR A 115 -22.30 25.54 -10.60
CA TYR A 115 -21.59 26.09 -9.44
C TYR A 115 -21.97 25.36 -8.15
N ILE A 116 -23.28 25.15 -7.92
CA ILE A 116 -23.77 24.38 -6.77
C ILE A 116 -23.17 22.96 -6.78
N ASP A 117 -23.14 22.31 -7.95
CA ASP A 117 -22.54 20.99 -8.10
C ASP A 117 -21.04 21.00 -7.80
N ALA A 118 -20.31 22.04 -8.25
CA ALA A 118 -18.88 22.21 -7.99
C ALA A 118 -18.58 22.43 -6.50
N PHE A 119 -19.38 23.27 -5.83
CA PHE A 119 -19.26 23.51 -4.39
C PHE A 119 -19.54 22.21 -3.61
N ASN A 120 -20.66 21.54 -3.90
CA ASN A 120 -21.00 20.26 -3.25
C ASN A 120 -19.95 19.18 -3.53
N TYR A 121 -19.40 19.12 -4.75
CA TYR A 121 -18.31 18.20 -5.05
C TYR A 121 -17.11 18.44 -4.13
N ALA A 122 -16.72 19.70 -3.94
CA ALA A 122 -15.62 20.06 -3.05
C ALA A 122 -15.92 19.71 -1.58
N THR A 123 -17.08 20.12 -1.06
CA THR A 123 -17.40 19.98 0.37
C THR A 123 -17.84 18.59 0.78
N GLU A 124 -18.53 17.84 -0.09
CA GLU A 124 -19.07 16.52 0.23
C GLU A 124 -18.13 15.37 -0.16
N TYR A 125 -17.17 15.61 -1.06
CA TYR A 125 -16.25 14.55 -1.51
C TYR A 125 -14.80 14.86 -1.17
N LEU A 126 -14.27 16.03 -1.50
CA LEU A 126 -12.84 16.31 -1.24
C LEU A 126 -12.58 16.51 0.25
N VAL A 127 -13.33 17.39 0.91
CA VAL A 127 -13.11 17.72 2.34
C VAL A 127 -13.23 16.48 3.25
N PRO A 128 -14.26 15.61 3.13
CA PRO A 128 -14.38 14.46 4.02
C PRO A 128 -13.27 13.45 3.79
N ILE A 129 -12.86 13.20 2.54
CA ILE A 129 -11.74 12.30 2.24
C ILE A 129 -10.43 12.85 2.82
N MET A 130 -10.20 14.17 2.73
CA MET A 130 -9.03 14.80 3.34
C MET A 130 -9.01 14.62 4.86
N LYS A 131 -10.16 14.76 5.53
CA LYS A 131 -10.30 14.48 6.97
C LYS A 131 -10.11 13.00 7.30
N GLU A 132 -10.61 12.08 6.46
CA GLU A 132 -10.36 10.64 6.61
C GLU A 132 -8.87 10.33 6.58
N ILE A 133 -8.14 10.92 5.62
CA ILE A 133 -6.68 10.80 5.51
C ILE A 133 -5.99 11.31 6.78
N GLU A 134 -6.31 12.52 7.23
CA GLU A 134 -5.70 13.11 8.44
C GLU A 134 -5.95 12.24 9.67
N ALA A 135 -7.17 11.75 9.85
CA ALA A 135 -7.53 10.90 10.98
C ALA A 135 -6.82 9.54 10.93
N ALA A 136 -6.64 8.96 9.74
CA ALA A 136 -5.91 7.70 9.56
C ALA A 136 -4.40 7.88 9.77
N GLN A 137 -3.82 8.98 9.27
CA GLN A 137 -2.42 9.33 9.51
C GLN A 137 -2.13 9.53 11.00
N ALA A 138 -3.03 10.17 11.75
CA ALA A 138 -2.87 10.37 13.19
C ALA A 138 -2.85 9.05 14.00
N LYS A 139 -3.44 7.99 13.45
CA LYS A 139 -3.48 6.65 14.05
C LYS A 139 -2.43 5.70 13.49
N ASN A 140 -1.63 6.14 12.51
CA ASN A 140 -0.77 5.27 11.70
C ASN A 140 -1.52 4.08 11.07
N ASP A 141 -2.79 4.28 10.69
CA ASP A 141 -3.61 3.27 10.02
C ASP A 141 -3.32 3.29 8.52
N PHE A 142 -2.28 2.56 8.09
CA PHE A 142 -1.81 2.53 6.71
C PHE A 142 -2.88 2.04 5.73
N ALA A 143 -3.67 1.04 6.11
CA ALA A 143 -4.74 0.49 5.29
C ALA A 143 -5.85 1.52 5.05
N ALA A 144 -6.24 2.27 6.10
CA ALA A 144 -7.22 3.35 5.95
C ALA A 144 -6.66 4.51 5.10
N VAL A 145 -5.38 4.86 5.25
CA VAL A 145 -4.72 5.87 4.40
C VAL A 145 -4.70 5.45 2.93
N GLU A 146 -4.30 4.22 2.62
CA GLU A 146 -4.32 3.68 1.25
C GLU A 146 -5.72 3.78 0.64
N LYS A 147 -6.74 3.30 1.37
CA LYS A 147 -8.13 3.32 0.91
C LYS A 147 -8.61 4.75 0.63
N ALA A 148 -8.35 5.68 1.54
CA ALA A 148 -8.74 7.08 1.39
C ALA A 148 -7.95 7.77 0.25
N TYR A 149 -6.66 7.46 0.08
CA TYR A 149 -5.83 7.93 -1.04
C TYR A 149 -6.39 7.48 -2.40
N HIS A 150 -6.84 6.23 -2.52
CA HIS A 150 -7.46 5.76 -3.75
C HIS A 150 -8.82 6.42 -4.01
N LYS A 151 -9.65 6.63 -2.98
CA LYS A 151 -10.87 7.45 -3.10
C LYS A 151 -10.54 8.85 -3.61
N LEU A 152 -9.55 9.52 -3.02
CA LEU A 152 -9.14 10.87 -3.40
C LEU A 152 -8.66 10.91 -4.86
N SER A 153 -7.78 9.96 -5.23
CA SER A 153 -7.27 9.82 -6.59
C SER A 153 -8.38 9.60 -7.61
N TYR A 154 -9.40 8.81 -7.27
CA TYR A 154 -10.57 8.61 -8.13
C TYR A 154 -11.36 9.90 -8.34
N GLN A 155 -11.66 10.65 -7.26
CA GLN A 155 -12.37 11.93 -7.39
C GLN A 155 -11.56 12.93 -8.23
N LEU A 156 -10.28 13.09 -7.92
CA LEU A 156 -9.38 14.02 -8.61
C LEU A 156 -9.19 13.69 -10.10
N LYS A 157 -9.11 12.41 -10.47
CA LYS A 157 -8.94 11.98 -11.87
C LYS A 157 -10.26 11.98 -12.65
N GLY A 158 -11.35 11.52 -12.03
CA GLY A 158 -12.60 11.23 -12.74
C GLY A 158 -13.66 12.34 -12.71
N ARG A 159 -13.65 13.20 -11.68
CA ARG A 159 -14.78 14.12 -11.40
C ARG A 159 -14.38 15.59 -11.29
N THR A 160 -13.10 15.92 -11.45
CA THR A 160 -12.60 17.31 -11.41
C THR A 160 -13.17 18.21 -12.49
N ALA A 161 -13.62 17.66 -13.62
CA ALA A 161 -14.31 18.42 -14.66
C ALA A 161 -15.52 19.21 -14.10
N ILE A 162 -16.17 18.75 -13.03
CA ILE A 162 -17.29 19.45 -12.37
C ILE A 162 -16.90 20.87 -11.97
N LEU A 163 -15.67 21.08 -11.48
CA LEU A 163 -15.16 22.38 -11.04
C LEU A 163 -15.01 23.41 -12.19
N TYR A 164 -15.09 22.96 -13.46
CA TYR A 164 -14.88 23.82 -14.63
C TYR A 164 -16.17 24.10 -15.44
N ARG A 165 -17.32 23.55 -15.03
CA ARG A 165 -18.57 23.58 -15.82
C ARG A 165 -19.37 24.87 -15.73
N PHE A 166 -19.10 25.74 -14.76
CA PHE A 166 -19.84 27.00 -14.55
C PHE A 166 -19.04 28.22 -15.02
N SER A 167 -19.75 29.32 -15.30
CA SER A 167 -19.17 30.63 -15.65
C SER A 167 -18.76 31.42 -14.39
N GLY A 168 -17.71 32.26 -14.47
CA GLY A 168 -17.25 33.04 -13.31
C GLY A 168 -15.88 32.59 -12.82
N LYS A 169 -14.85 33.23 -13.37
CA LYS A 169 -13.44 32.89 -13.12
C LYS A 169 -13.05 33.02 -11.65
N ALA A 170 -13.43 34.12 -10.98
CA ALA A 170 -13.06 34.35 -9.57
C ALA A 170 -13.56 33.23 -8.65
N ALA A 171 -14.83 32.83 -8.81
CA ALA A 171 -15.44 31.74 -8.06
C ALA A 171 -14.75 30.39 -8.31
N ARG A 172 -14.38 30.13 -9.57
CA ARG A 172 -13.62 28.93 -9.94
C ARG A 172 -12.24 28.91 -9.32
N ASP A 173 -11.50 30.00 -9.42
CA ASP A 173 -10.14 30.09 -8.90
C ASP A 173 -10.13 29.90 -7.38
N LEU A 174 -11.10 30.48 -6.66
CA LEU A 174 -11.28 30.25 -5.22
C LEU A 174 -11.57 28.77 -4.90
N LEU A 175 -12.48 28.11 -5.61
CA LEU A 175 -12.76 26.68 -5.41
C LEU A 175 -11.52 25.80 -5.66
N LEU A 176 -10.73 26.15 -6.68
CA LEU A 176 -9.50 25.43 -7.01
C LEU A 176 -8.43 25.62 -5.93
N GLU A 177 -8.24 26.86 -5.46
CA GLU A 177 -7.24 27.18 -4.44
C GLU A 177 -7.62 26.63 -3.07
N GLU A 178 -8.88 26.73 -2.67
CA GLU A 178 -9.33 26.33 -1.33
C GLU A 178 -9.48 24.80 -1.19
N TYR A 179 -9.87 24.09 -2.25
CA TYR A 179 -10.19 22.66 -2.16
C TYR A 179 -9.34 21.77 -3.06
N LYS A 180 -9.24 22.08 -4.36
CA LYS A 180 -8.59 21.16 -5.31
C LYS A 180 -7.08 21.09 -5.10
N LYS A 181 -6.42 22.24 -4.96
CA LYS A 181 -4.97 22.33 -4.83
C LYS A 181 -4.45 21.64 -3.56
N PRO A 182 -5.00 21.88 -2.37
CA PRO A 182 -4.61 21.12 -1.17
C PRO A 182 -4.84 19.61 -1.32
N ALA A 183 -5.91 19.20 -2.00
CA ALA A 183 -6.18 17.79 -2.28
C ALA A 183 -5.16 17.16 -3.25
N ASP A 184 -4.76 17.88 -4.31
CA ASP A 184 -3.70 17.43 -5.22
C ASP A 184 -2.34 17.33 -4.52
N GLU A 185 -2.00 18.33 -3.71
CA GLU A 185 -0.76 18.34 -2.91
C GLU A 185 -0.72 17.17 -1.94
N LYS A 186 -1.80 16.92 -1.20
CA LYS A 186 -1.90 15.78 -0.29
C LYS A 186 -1.83 14.44 -1.02
N ARG A 187 -2.50 14.32 -2.17
CA ARG A 187 -2.38 13.12 -3.02
C ARG A 187 -0.92 12.93 -3.46
N HIS A 188 -0.26 13.99 -3.89
CA HIS A 188 1.13 13.90 -4.34
C HIS A 188 2.06 13.49 -3.20
N GLU A 189 1.90 14.10 -2.02
CA GLU A 189 2.64 13.76 -0.78
C GLU A 189 2.51 12.27 -0.43
N LEU A 190 1.31 11.70 -0.56
CA LEU A 190 1.01 10.32 -0.18
C LEU A 190 1.37 9.26 -1.24
N MET A 191 1.71 9.68 -2.46
CA MET A 191 1.94 8.76 -3.58
C MET A 191 3.01 7.70 -3.28
N VAL A 192 4.17 8.13 -2.78
CA VAL A 192 5.28 7.24 -2.44
C VAL A 192 4.99 6.44 -1.15
N PRO A 193 4.55 7.05 -0.03
CA PRO A 193 4.17 6.30 1.17
C PRO A 193 3.15 5.18 0.93
N VAL A 194 2.09 5.46 0.17
CA VAL A 194 1.07 4.45 -0.14
C VAL A 194 1.64 3.34 -1.01
N THR A 195 2.47 3.67 -2.00
CA THR A 195 3.11 2.66 -2.85
C THR A 195 3.99 1.71 -2.05
N ILE A 196 4.76 2.24 -1.09
CA ILE A 196 5.58 1.42 -0.20
C ILE A 196 4.70 0.51 0.65
N TYR A 197 3.62 1.03 1.24
CA TYR A 197 2.70 0.21 2.02
C TYR A 197 2.07 -0.93 1.18
N MET A 198 1.61 -0.64 -0.05
CA MET A 198 1.11 -1.68 -0.95
C MET A 198 2.13 -2.78 -1.20
N LYS A 199 3.41 -2.42 -1.38
CA LYS A 199 4.49 -3.40 -1.55
C LYS A 199 4.80 -4.17 -0.27
N ILE A 200 4.72 -3.55 0.91
CA ILE A 200 4.84 -4.25 2.19
C ILE A 200 3.77 -5.35 2.29
N VAL A 201 2.53 -5.05 1.93
CA VAL A 201 1.43 -6.03 1.89
C VAL A 201 1.76 -7.16 0.90
N GLU A 202 2.21 -6.83 -0.32
CA GLU A 202 2.61 -7.82 -1.34
C GLU A 202 3.74 -8.74 -0.83
N VAL A 203 4.80 -8.18 -0.25
CA VAL A 203 5.93 -8.95 0.30
C VAL A 203 5.45 -9.88 1.42
N ASN A 204 4.61 -9.38 2.34
CA ASN A 204 4.06 -10.20 3.41
C ASN A 204 3.21 -11.37 2.89
N ASP A 205 2.42 -11.16 1.84
CA ASP A 205 1.64 -12.22 1.22
C ASP A 205 2.51 -13.24 0.49
N LEU A 206 3.60 -12.81 -0.15
CA LEU A 206 4.59 -13.73 -0.73
C LEU A 206 5.25 -14.60 0.36
N PHE A 207 5.55 -14.03 1.53
CA PHE A 207 6.05 -14.80 2.67
C PHE A 207 5.05 -15.85 3.17
N LYS A 208 3.78 -15.49 3.34
CA LYS A 208 2.73 -16.43 3.74
C LYS A 208 2.58 -17.58 2.75
N ASN A 209 2.80 -17.31 1.47
CA ASN A 209 2.74 -18.30 0.39
C ASN A 209 4.05 -19.07 0.16
N GLY A 210 5.07 -18.88 1.01
CA GLY A 210 6.36 -19.58 0.91
C GLY A 210 7.27 -19.09 -0.23
N LYS A 211 6.90 -18.02 -0.94
CA LYS A 211 7.61 -17.48 -2.11
C LYS A 211 8.74 -16.51 -1.72
N LYS A 212 9.70 -16.99 -0.92
CA LYS A 212 10.73 -16.15 -0.28
C LYS A 212 11.65 -15.40 -1.26
N SER A 213 12.03 -16.03 -2.37
CA SER A 213 12.86 -15.40 -3.41
C SER A 213 12.13 -14.26 -4.13
N GLU A 214 10.84 -14.46 -4.45
CA GLU A 214 9.99 -13.39 -5.00
C GLU A 214 9.82 -12.25 -3.98
N ALA A 215 9.64 -12.57 -2.70
CA ALA A 215 9.51 -11.59 -1.61
C ALA A 215 10.76 -10.71 -1.45
N GLN A 216 11.97 -11.29 -1.53
CA GLN A 216 13.24 -10.56 -1.50
C GLN A 216 13.36 -9.58 -2.68
N THR A 217 13.01 -10.04 -3.88
CA THR A 217 13.02 -9.20 -5.08
C THR A 217 12.06 -8.01 -4.94
N LYS A 218 10.85 -8.26 -4.42
CA LYS A 218 9.85 -7.21 -4.17
C LYS A 218 10.25 -6.25 -3.06
N PHE A 219 11.00 -6.71 -2.07
CA PHE A 219 11.54 -5.83 -1.04
C PHE A 219 12.62 -4.87 -1.57
N ALA A 220 13.44 -5.29 -2.53
CA ALA A 220 14.38 -4.38 -3.19
C ALA A 220 13.65 -3.19 -3.88
N GLU A 221 12.44 -3.42 -4.42
CA GLU A 221 11.60 -2.35 -4.97
C GLU A 221 11.11 -1.37 -3.88
N ILE A 222 10.98 -1.81 -2.61
CA ILE A 222 10.69 -0.93 -1.48
C ILE A 222 11.92 -0.08 -1.15
N GLU A 223 13.10 -0.69 -1.06
CA GLU A 223 14.35 0.02 -0.76
C GLU A 223 14.64 1.13 -1.78
N ALA A 224 14.39 0.88 -3.06
CA ALA A 224 14.53 1.84 -4.14
C ALA A 224 13.54 3.03 -4.10
N LEU A 225 12.52 2.99 -3.22
CA LEU A 225 11.54 4.07 -3.05
C LEU A 225 11.79 4.91 -1.78
N LEU A 226 12.70 4.47 -0.89
CA LEU A 226 12.91 5.12 0.41
C LEU A 226 13.50 6.52 0.30
N ASP A 227 14.36 6.76 -0.69
CA ASP A 227 14.97 8.06 -0.98
C ASP A 227 13.95 9.11 -1.48
N ARG A 228 12.81 8.65 -2.00
CA ARG A 228 11.70 9.49 -2.50
C ARG A 228 10.65 9.81 -1.45
N LEU A 229 10.80 9.30 -0.22
CA LEU A 229 9.86 9.60 0.85
C LEU A 229 9.99 11.06 1.32
N PRO A 230 8.87 11.70 1.71
CA PRO A 230 8.92 12.98 2.42
C PRO A 230 9.76 12.86 3.71
N ASN A 231 10.31 13.98 4.20
CA ASN A 231 11.15 13.97 5.38
C ASN A 231 10.39 13.44 6.62
N ALA A 232 10.82 12.28 7.12
CA ALA A 232 10.24 11.59 8.27
C ALA A 232 10.30 12.41 9.57
N SER A 233 11.30 13.31 9.71
CA SER A 233 11.46 14.17 10.88
C SER A 233 10.30 15.15 11.05
N THR A 234 9.61 15.46 9.95
CA THR A 234 8.45 16.36 9.92
C THR A 234 7.12 15.63 9.74
N ASN A 235 7.14 14.32 9.44
CA ASN A 235 5.95 13.53 9.15
C ASN A 235 5.96 12.21 9.94
N LYS A 236 5.21 12.19 11.05
CA LYS A 236 5.12 11.01 11.94
C LYS A 236 4.62 9.75 11.24
N PHE A 237 3.71 9.89 10.26
CA PHE A 237 3.19 8.77 9.49
C PHE A 237 4.29 8.12 8.63
N VAL A 238 5.16 8.93 8.02
CA VAL A 238 6.33 8.42 7.29
C VAL A 238 7.34 7.76 8.25
N GLY A 239 7.54 8.33 9.44
CA GLY A 239 8.37 7.69 10.48
C GLY A 239 7.86 6.30 10.84
N ALA A 240 6.56 6.15 11.10
CA ALA A 240 5.94 4.85 11.38
C ALA A 240 6.06 3.88 10.19
N LEU A 241 5.93 4.37 8.95
CA LEU A 241 6.11 3.53 7.76
C LEU A 241 7.55 2.99 7.66
N LEU A 242 8.55 3.81 7.97
CA LEU A 242 9.95 3.38 7.98
C LEU A 242 10.21 2.31 9.05
N GLU A 243 9.55 2.38 10.21
CA GLU A 243 9.61 1.32 11.22
C GLU A 243 9.04 0.00 10.69
N GLU A 244 7.92 0.02 9.96
CA GLU A 244 7.37 -1.17 9.31
C GLU A 244 8.31 -1.75 8.24
N VAL A 245 8.94 -0.90 7.43
CA VAL A 245 9.97 -1.35 6.47
C VAL A 245 11.15 -2.00 7.20
N ALA A 246 11.61 -1.43 8.32
CA ALA A 246 12.70 -2.00 9.11
C ALA A 246 12.34 -3.36 9.72
N LYS A 247 11.12 -3.52 10.26
CA LYS A 247 10.62 -4.82 10.74
C LYS A 247 10.60 -5.86 9.61
N LEU A 248 10.11 -5.48 8.44
CA LEU A 248 10.09 -6.36 7.27
C LEU A 248 11.50 -6.76 6.83
N LYS A 249 12.46 -5.83 6.84
CA LYS A 249 13.87 -6.09 6.55
C LYS A 249 14.46 -7.17 7.47
N THR A 250 14.24 -7.04 8.78
CA THR A 250 14.74 -8.05 9.74
C THR A 250 14.17 -9.45 9.49
N THR A 251 12.91 -9.53 9.06
CA THR A 251 12.25 -10.79 8.70
C THR A 251 12.90 -11.41 7.46
N ILE A 252 13.17 -10.60 6.44
CA ILE A 252 13.83 -11.03 5.21
C ILE A 252 15.26 -11.49 5.48
N ASP A 253 16.05 -10.71 6.22
CA ASP A 253 17.45 -11.03 6.51
C ASP A 253 17.56 -12.33 7.33
N TYR A 254 16.70 -12.51 8.33
CA TYR A 254 16.66 -13.75 9.12
C TYR A 254 16.33 -14.99 8.26
N THR A 255 15.35 -14.89 7.37
CA THR A 255 14.97 -16.01 6.48
C THR A 255 16.03 -16.33 5.42
N SER A 256 16.86 -15.35 5.04
CA SER A 256 17.96 -15.54 4.09
C SER A 256 19.12 -16.35 4.68
N VAL A 257 19.34 -16.27 6.00
CA VAL A 257 20.44 -16.95 6.70
C VAL A 257 20.09 -18.40 7.10
N THR A 258 18.79 -18.74 7.19
CA THR A 258 18.35 -20.04 7.75
C THR A 258 17.85 -21.09 6.74
N SER A 259 17.59 -20.76 5.46
CA SER A 259 16.51 -21.49 4.77
C SER A 259 16.76 -22.43 3.59
N THR A 260 17.95 -22.94 3.26
CA THR A 260 17.99 -24.07 2.28
C THR A 260 19.05 -25.13 2.55
N GLN A 261 20.35 -24.81 2.52
CA GLN A 261 21.36 -25.88 2.50
C GLN A 261 21.55 -26.59 3.85
N GLN A 262 21.54 -25.88 4.99
CA GLN A 262 21.71 -26.52 6.31
C GLN A 262 20.46 -27.30 6.74
N ALA A 263 19.26 -26.88 6.33
CA ALA A 263 18.03 -27.63 6.58
C ALA A 263 17.99 -28.95 5.79
N ILE A 264 18.35 -28.91 4.50
CA ILE A 264 18.52 -30.12 3.68
C ILE A 264 19.58 -31.04 4.28
N LEU A 265 20.69 -30.48 4.77
CA LEU A 265 21.71 -31.28 5.45
C LEU A 265 21.16 -31.94 6.72
N ASN A 266 20.40 -31.22 7.54
CA ASN A 266 19.80 -31.79 8.75
C ASN A 266 18.84 -32.95 8.42
N GLU A 267 18.03 -32.83 7.37
CA GLU A 267 17.17 -33.92 6.89
C GLU A 267 17.99 -35.13 6.42
N LYS A 268 19.08 -34.89 5.68
CA LYS A 268 20.01 -35.95 5.25
C LYS A 268 20.71 -36.63 6.44
N VAL A 269 21.06 -35.88 7.49
CA VAL A 269 21.61 -36.46 8.73
C VAL A 269 20.58 -37.34 9.42
N ALA A 270 19.31 -36.94 9.48
CA ALA A 270 18.25 -37.78 10.03
C ALA A 270 18.03 -39.07 9.21
N GLY A 271 18.07 -38.97 7.88
CA GLY A 271 18.04 -40.12 6.96
C GLY A 271 19.24 -41.05 7.16
N LEU A 272 20.44 -40.49 7.32
CA LEU A 272 21.66 -41.23 7.63
C LEU A 272 21.55 -42.00 8.95
N VAL A 273 21.04 -41.37 10.01
CA VAL A 273 20.81 -42.02 11.31
C VAL A 273 19.87 -43.23 11.14
N THR A 274 18.79 -43.07 10.39
CA THR A 274 17.81 -44.14 10.13
C THR A 274 18.44 -45.32 9.38
N GLU A 275 19.20 -45.04 8.33
CA GLU A 275 19.87 -46.06 7.51
C GLU A 275 20.98 -46.78 8.27
N LEU A 276 21.79 -46.06 9.06
CA LEU A 276 22.85 -46.66 9.87
C LEU A 276 22.29 -47.53 10.99
N ASN A 277 21.19 -47.12 11.64
CA ASN A 277 20.52 -47.99 12.61
C ASN A 277 19.93 -49.24 11.96
N THR A 278 19.56 -49.20 10.67
CA THR A 278 19.09 -50.39 9.96
C THR A 278 20.26 -51.33 9.63
N THR A 279 21.39 -50.79 9.17
CA THR A 279 22.52 -51.56 8.62
C THR A 279 23.58 -51.95 9.64
N GLN A 280 23.71 -51.21 10.75
CA GLN A 280 24.75 -51.38 11.78
C GLN A 280 24.17 -51.73 13.16
N SER A 281 22.87 -52.02 13.28
CA SER A 281 22.19 -52.21 14.58
C SER A 281 22.80 -53.29 15.47
N ASP A 282 23.44 -54.29 14.87
CA ASP A 282 24.15 -55.37 15.54
C ASP A 282 25.42 -54.87 16.26
N GLN A 283 26.02 -53.80 15.76
CA GLN A 283 27.34 -53.31 16.19
C GLN A 283 27.30 -51.97 16.92
N ALA A 284 26.38 -51.09 16.53
CA ALA A 284 26.21 -49.77 17.13
C ALA A 284 24.77 -49.26 17.02
N THR A 285 24.45 -48.26 17.83
CA THR A 285 23.28 -47.40 17.62
C THR A 285 23.73 -45.99 17.32
N VAL A 286 23.13 -45.37 16.30
CA VAL A 286 23.48 -44.04 15.85
C VAL A 286 22.36 -43.06 16.23
N SER A 287 22.73 -41.88 16.71
CA SER A 287 21.82 -40.76 16.93
C SER A 287 22.49 -39.44 16.53
N THR A 288 21.81 -38.33 16.72
CA THR A 288 22.36 -36.99 16.47
C THR A 288 21.84 -36.02 17.54
N ASN A 289 22.70 -35.14 18.05
CA ASN A 289 22.35 -34.14 19.06
C ASN A 289 22.50 -32.69 18.56
N GLY A 290 22.82 -32.50 17.28
CA GLY A 290 23.03 -31.19 16.69
C GLY A 290 23.32 -31.24 15.19
N SER A 291 23.29 -30.08 14.55
CA SER A 291 23.65 -29.95 13.14
C SER A 291 25.08 -30.45 12.88
N ASN A 292 25.26 -31.18 11.79
CA ASN A 292 26.56 -31.68 11.31
C ASN A 292 27.23 -32.67 12.28
N SER A 293 26.45 -33.47 13.00
CA SER A 293 27.00 -34.40 13.98
C SER A 293 26.27 -35.75 14.04
N LEU A 294 27.02 -36.79 14.43
CA LEU A 294 26.50 -38.09 14.82
C LEU A 294 27.07 -38.50 16.18
N ILE A 295 26.26 -39.25 16.92
CA ILE A 295 26.67 -40.00 18.09
C ILE A 295 26.56 -41.48 17.73
N VAL A 296 27.62 -42.25 17.94
CA VAL A 296 27.70 -43.69 17.70
C VAL A 296 27.92 -44.38 19.03
N THR A 297 26.86 -44.99 19.57
CA THR A 297 26.95 -45.81 20.78
C THR A 297 27.37 -47.23 20.41
N VAL A 298 28.52 -47.67 20.90
CA VAL A 298 29.13 -48.96 20.54
C VAL A 298 28.47 -50.11 21.31
N LYS A 299 28.04 -51.17 20.62
CA LYS A 299 27.47 -52.40 21.21
C LYS A 299 28.43 -53.58 21.14
N GLU A 300 29.08 -53.75 19.99
CA GLU A 300 30.06 -54.80 19.74
C GLU A 300 31.40 -54.15 19.41
N ASP A 301 32.46 -54.64 20.05
CA ASP A 301 33.80 -54.18 19.73
C ASP A 301 34.32 -54.84 18.46
N ILE A 302 34.55 -54.03 17.43
CA ILE A 302 35.03 -54.46 16.12
C ILE A 302 36.12 -53.53 15.64
N GLY A 303 36.99 -54.04 14.75
CA GLY A 303 38.03 -53.21 14.16
C GLY A 303 37.47 -52.02 13.37
N ILE A 304 38.10 -50.85 13.48
CA ILE A 304 37.68 -49.62 12.77
C ILE A 304 37.57 -49.85 11.26
N PRO A 305 38.52 -50.53 10.56
CA PRO A 305 38.39 -50.80 9.14
C PRO A 305 37.16 -51.66 8.81
N LYS A 306 36.79 -52.58 9.70
CA LYS A 306 35.60 -53.43 9.54
C LYS A 306 34.32 -52.63 9.72
N PHE A 307 34.25 -51.74 10.71
CA PHE A 307 33.11 -50.84 10.92
C PHE A 307 32.90 -49.91 9.71
N LEU A 308 33.97 -49.23 9.28
CA LEU A 308 33.92 -48.32 8.12
C LEU A 308 33.59 -49.07 6.82
N GLY A 309 34.15 -50.27 6.66
CA GLY A 309 34.01 -51.12 5.47
C GLY A 309 32.67 -51.88 5.38
N LYS A 310 31.94 -52.07 6.48
CA LYS A 310 30.60 -52.70 6.50
C LYS A 310 29.50 -51.75 6.01
N GLY A 311 29.83 -50.84 5.10
CA GLY A 311 28.89 -49.91 4.49
C GLY A 311 28.72 -48.57 5.23
N PHE A 312 29.32 -48.36 6.41
CA PHE A 312 29.20 -47.07 7.12
C PHE A 312 29.67 -45.90 6.24
N TYR A 313 30.88 -45.97 5.70
CA TYR A 313 31.44 -44.86 4.90
C TYR A 313 30.67 -44.65 3.59
N GLN A 314 30.22 -45.74 2.96
CA GLN A 314 29.41 -45.67 1.74
C GLN A 314 28.04 -45.03 2.02
N THR A 315 27.38 -45.42 3.11
CA THR A 315 26.10 -44.86 3.53
C THR A 315 26.26 -43.39 3.94
N PHE A 316 27.31 -43.05 4.68
CA PHE A 316 27.66 -41.68 5.05
C PHE A 316 27.81 -40.77 3.83
N THR A 317 28.67 -41.17 2.88
CA THR A 317 28.92 -40.37 1.67
C THR A 317 27.68 -40.25 0.78
N LYS A 318 26.92 -41.33 0.62
CA LYS A 318 25.70 -41.36 -0.19
C LYS A 318 24.56 -40.53 0.42
N GLN A 319 24.23 -40.74 1.69
CA GLN A 319 23.07 -40.09 2.32
C GLN A 319 23.27 -38.59 2.50
N LEU A 320 24.49 -38.16 2.84
CA LEU A 320 24.79 -36.74 2.96
C LEU A 320 25.01 -36.08 1.58
N GLY A 321 25.20 -36.86 0.51
CA GLY A 321 25.56 -36.33 -0.81
C GLY A 321 26.94 -35.69 -0.80
N VAL A 322 27.92 -36.36 -0.19
CA VAL A 322 29.30 -35.87 -0.08
C VAL A 322 29.95 -35.88 -1.46
N THR A 323 30.42 -34.72 -1.90
CA THR A 323 31.15 -34.55 -3.17
C THR A 323 32.66 -34.44 -2.97
N LYS A 324 33.11 -34.01 -1.79
CA LYS A 324 34.53 -33.96 -1.42
C LYS A 324 34.75 -34.31 0.04
N VAL A 325 35.90 -34.92 0.33
CA VAL A 325 36.44 -35.11 1.68
C VAL A 325 37.83 -34.49 1.70
N ASN A 326 38.02 -33.45 2.52
CA ASN A 326 39.22 -32.62 2.56
C ASN A 326 39.71 -32.18 1.17
N GLY A 327 38.77 -31.79 0.30
CA GLY A 327 39.06 -31.35 -1.07
C GLY A 327 39.26 -32.47 -2.10
N PHE A 328 39.32 -33.75 -1.69
CA PHE A 328 39.51 -34.90 -2.58
C PHE A 328 38.20 -35.62 -2.89
N ASN A 329 38.15 -36.36 -4.00
CA ASN A 329 37.01 -37.23 -4.33
C ASN A 329 36.82 -38.27 -3.20
N PRO A 330 35.59 -38.49 -2.67
CA PRO A 330 35.34 -39.36 -1.52
C PRO A 330 35.82 -40.81 -1.68
N THR A 331 35.97 -41.31 -2.91
CA THR A 331 36.45 -42.68 -3.19
C THR A 331 37.94 -42.73 -3.53
N SER A 332 38.65 -41.60 -3.53
CA SER A 332 40.08 -41.57 -3.80
C SER A 332 40.91 -42.07 -2.61
N ILE A 333 42.08 -42.65 -2.89
CA ILE A 333 43.03 -43.10 -1.86
C ILE A 333 43.34 -41.96 -0.87
N LYS A 334 43.54 -40.73 -1.35
CA LYS A 334 43.82 -39.56 -0.50
C LYS A 334 42.69 -39.21 0.48
N ALA A 335 41.43 -39.36 0.05
CA ALA A 335 40.28 -39.15 0.94
C ALA A 335 40.20 -40.24 2.02
N LEU A 336 40.51 -41.49 1.67
CA LEU A 336 40.54 -42.61 2.60
C LEU A 336 41.70 -42.47 3.60
N GLU A 337 42.89 -42.08 3.15
CA GLU A 337 44.04 -41.77 4.00
C GLU A 337 43.72 -40.63 4.98
N TYR A 338 43.10 -39.55 4.52
CA TYR A 338 42.64 -38.47 5.39
C TYR A 338 41.62 -38.95 6.43
N THR A 339 40.63 -39.74 6.00
CA THR A 339 39.59 -40.25 6.89
C THR A 339 40.19 -41.18 7.94
N ALA A 340 41.12 -42.05 7.56
CA ALA A 340 41.84 -42.93 8.48
C ALA A 340 42.70 -42.12 9.48
N ALA A 341 43.41 -41.09 9.01
CA ALA A 341 44.22 -40.21 9.84
C ALA A 341 43.40 -39.31 10.79
N ALA A 342 42.08 -39.19 10.58
CA ALA A 342 41.20 -38.46 11.48
C ALA A 342 40.86 -39.26 12.76
N PHE A 343 41.13 -40.57 12.78
CA PHE A 343 41.01 -41.40 13.98
C PHE A 343 42.24 -41.23 14.88
N PRO A 344 42.10 -41.32 16.22
CA PRO A 344 43.23 -41.23 17.13
C PRO A 344 44.32 -42.28 16.85
N GLU A 345 45.58 -41.88 16.98
CA GLU A 345 46.73 -42.79 16.82
C GLU A 345 46.65 -43.94 17.85
N GLY A 346 46.83 -45.18 17.38
CA GLY A 346 46.75 -46.39 18.21
C GLY A 346 45.33 -46.90 18.48
N ALA A 347 44.29 -46.29 17.90
CA ALA A 347 42.94 -46.85 17.93
C ALA A 347 42.78 -47.89 16.82
N ASP A 348 42.57 -49.16 17.19
CA ASP A 348 42.39 -50.26 16.25
C ASP A 348 40.94 -50.77 16.25
N SER A 349 40.18 -50.48 17.29
CA SER A 349 38.83 -50.98 17.56
C SER A 349 37.83 -49.87 17.91
N LEU A 350 36.53 -50.19 17.92
CA LEU A 350 35.50 -49.24 18.35
C LEU A 350 35.58 -48.94 19.85
N ALA A 351 36.04 -49.88 20.66
CA ALA A 351 36.26 -49.67 22.09
C ALA A 351 37.29 -48.55 22.34
N ASP A 352 38.34 -48.46 21.53
CA ASP A 352 39.38 -47.43 21.63
C ASP A 352 38.86 -46.01 21.34
N LEU A 353 37.74 -45.92 20.61
CA LEU A 353 37.11 -44.66 20.24
C LEU A 353 36.12 -44.16 21.29
N LYS A 354 35.77 -44.94 22.31
CA LYS A 354 34.78 -44.54 23.30
C LYS A 354 35.16 -43.23 24.00
N GLY A 355 34.26 -42.24 23.96
CA GLY A 355 34.48 -40.89 24.47
C GLY A 355 35.34 -40.00 23.56
N LYS A 356 35.63 -40.41 22.32
CA LYS A 356 36.38 -39.63 21.33
C LYS A 356 35.45 -39.05 20.27
N THR A 357 35.87 -37.93 19.68
CA THR A 357 35.19 -37.30 18.54
C THR A 357 36.12 -37.24 17.35
N VAL A 358 35.69 -37.78 16.22
CA VAL A 358 36.34 -37.67 14.91
C VAL A 358 35.69 -36.51 14.16
N THR A 359 36.49 -35.60 13.60
CA THR A 359 35.99 -34.48 12.79
C THR A 359 36.47 -34.61 11.36
N LEU A 360 35.52 -34.60 10.41
CA LEU A 360 35.78 -34.73 8.98
C LEU A 360 35.41 -33.44 8.26
N LYS A 361 36.33 -32.87 7.48
CA LYS A 361 36.03 -31.77 6.56
C LYS A 361 35.41 -32.34 5.29
N ILE A 362 34.15 -32.04 5.03
CA ILE A 362 33.41 -32.54 3.88
C ILE A 362 32.77 -31.40 3.09
N THR A 363 32.57 -31.62 1.79
CA THR A 363 31.70 -30.79 0.95
C THR A 363 30.48 -31.62 0.57
N VAL A 364 29.27 -31.14 0.85
CA VAL A 364 28.01 -31.79 0.45
C VAL A 364 27.32 -31.01 -0.66
N ASP A 365 26.57 -31.71 -1.50
CA ASP A 365 25.70 -31.08 -2.50
C ASP A 365 24.24 -31.08 -2.03
N ASN A 366 23.76 -29.89 -1.68
CA ASN A 366 22.37 -29.64 -1.29
C ASN A 366 21.65 -28.76 -2.33
N GLY A 367 21.99 -28.93 -3.62
CA GLY A 367 21.64 -28.04 -4.73
C GLY A 367 22.72 -26.99 -5.02
N SER A 368 23.70 -26.88 -4.14
CA SER A 368 24.97 -26.16 -4.29
C SER A 368 25.95 -26.68 -3.23
N ALA A 369 27.24 -26.48 -3.48
CA ALA A 369 28.30 -26.96 -2.59
C ALA A 369 28.24 -26.25 -1.22
N LEU A 370 28.24 -27.05 -0.15
CA LEU A 370 28.32 -26.59 1.24
C LEU A 370 29.49 -27.30 1.93
N ASP A 371 30.46 -26.52 2.41
CA ASP A 371 31.59 -27.03 3.20
C ASP A 371 31.21 -27.14 4.68
N VAL A 372 31.51 -28.29 5.28
CA VAL A 372 31.04 -28.67 6.61
C VAL A 372 32.16 -29.36 7.38
N GLU A 373 32.31 -29.01 8.67
CA GLU A 373 33.05 -29.82 9.63
C GLU A 373 32.08 -30.77 10.32
N PHE A 374 32.09 -32.03 9.88
CA PHE A 374 31.17 -33.06 10.36
C PHE A 374 31.78 -33.84 11.51
N LYS A 375 31.07 -33.93 12.65
CA LYS A 375 31.56 -34.54 13.88
C LYS A 375 30.94 -35.91 14.12
N ILE A 376 31.74 -36.90 14.46
CA ILE A 376 31.28 -38.25 14.84
C ILE A 376 31.83 -38.54 16.24
N THR A 377 30.94 -38.59 17.23
CA THR A 377 31.29 -38.87 18.63
C THR A 377 30.95 -40.32 18.94
N PHE A 378 31.86 -41.04 19.55
CA PHE A 378 31.67 -42.43 19.93
C PHE A 378 31.39 -42.53 21.44
N GLU A 379 30.33 -43.24 21.82
CA GLU A 379 29.84 -43.36 23.20
C GLU A 379 29.78 -44.80 23.71
#